data_AF-A0A7J4R8I0-F1
#
_entry.id   AF-A0A7J4R8I0-F1
#
_cell.length_a   1.000
_cell.length_b   1.000
_cell.length_c   1.000
_cell.angle_alpha   90.00
_cell.angle_beta   90.00
_cell.angle_gamma   90.00
#
_symmetry.space_group_name_H-M   'P 1'
#
loop_
_entity.id
_entity.type
_entity.pdbx_description
1 polymer ?
#
loop_
_entity_poly.entity_id
_entity_poly.type
_entity_poly.pdbx_seq_one_letter_code
_entity_poly.pdbx_strand_id
1 'polypeptide(L)'
;MSDVETRIQQIAQVLGQLDDTQVPRNIRASAKEAVEQWLLNKGKDMDVRLGMTASKLDDIFNDANLPIHYGPLCLQIQTALETLMAEHKRN
;
A
#
# COMPACT_ATOMS: atom_id res chain seq x y z
N MET A 1 -4.15 -3.30 20.28
CA MET A 1 -4.39 -2.83 18.90
C MET A 1 -5.46 -3.72 18.29
N SER A 2 -6.40 -3.16 17.52
CA SER A 2 -7.35 -3.98 16.76
C SER A 2 -6.60 -4.79 15.69
N ASP A 3 -7.13 -5.94 15.31
CA ASP A 3 -6.54 -6.79 14.26
C ASP A 3 -6.36 -6.02 12.94
N VAL A 4 -7.36 -5.20 12.57
CA VAL A 4 -7.35 -4.31 11.41
C VAL A 4 -6.18 -3.32 11.44
N GLU A 5 -5.96 -2.63 12.56
CA GLU A 5 -4.87 -1.64 12.66
C GLU A 5 -3.50 -2.33 12.55
N THR A 6 -3.35 -3.53 13.13
CA THR A 6 -2.12 -4.32 12.99
C THR A 6 -1.84 -4.66 11.53
N ARG A 7 -2.87 -5.07 10.77
CA ARG A 7 -2.74 -5.37 9.35
C ARG A 7 -2.42 -4.14 8.51
N ILE A 8 -3.03 -2.99 8.82
CA ILE A 8 -2.71 -1.70 8.19
C ILE A 8 -1.23 -1.36 8.40
N GLN A 9 -0.72 -1.53 9.62
CA GLN A 9 0.70 -1.28 9.93
C GLN A 9 1.62 -2.27 9.19
N GLN A 10 1.25 -3.54 9.11
CA GLN A 10 2.00 -4.53 8.33
C GLN A 10 2.06 -4.15 6.85
N ILE A 11 0.93 -3.76 6.26
CA ILE A 11 0.89 -3.29 4.87
C ILE A 11 1.78 -2.06 4.67
N ALA A 12 1.71 -1.09 5.58
CA ALA A 12 2.55 0.10 5.53
C ALA A 12 4.04 -0.24 5.61
N GLN A 13 4.42 -1.19 6.47
CA GLN A 13 5.80 -1.65 6.62
C GLN A 13 6.31 -2.34 5.36
N VAL A 14 5.49 -3.19 4.74
CA VAL A 14 5.83 -3.90 3.50
C VAL A 14 5.93 -2.90 2.34
N LEU A 15 5.01 -1.94 2.22
CA LEU A 15 5.06 -0.89 1.20
C LEU A 15 6.28 0.03 1.39
N GLY A 16 6.72 0.24 2.63
CA GLY A 16 7.95 0.96 2.97
C GLY A 16 9.23 0.29 2.48
N GLN A 17 9.22 -1.00 2.12
CA GLN A 17 10.38 -1.67 1.51
C GLN A 17 10.71 -1.14 0.11
N LEU A 18 9.77 -0.41 -0.51
CA LEU A 18 10.03 0.31 -1.76
C LEU A 18 10.93 1.53 -1.54
N ASP A 19 11.17 1.98 -0.30
CA ASP A 19 12.15 3.04 0.02
C ASP A 19 13.60 2.52 -0.06
N ASP A 20 13.95 1.96 -1.21
CA ASP A 20 15.27 1.40 -1.50
C ASP A 20 16.01 2.26 -2.54
N THR A 21 17.33 2.36 -2.39
CA THR A 21 18.21 3.04 -3.35
C THR A 21 18.12 2.52 -4.78
N GLN A 22 17.74 1.25 -4.97
CA GLN A 22 17.56 0.60 -6.27
C GLN A 22 16.23 0.96 -6.95
N VAL A 23 15.26 1.47 -6.18
CA VAL A 23 13.94 1.88 -6.69
C VAL A 23 14.01 3.32 -7.19
N PRO A 24 13.45 3.66 -8.36
CA PRO A 24 13.39 5.04 -8.83
C PRO A 24 12.72 6.02 -7.86
N ARG A 25 13.17 7.28 -7.86
CA ARG A 25 12.70 8.32 -6.91
C ARG A 25 11.19 8.55 -6.97
N ASN A 26 10.59 8.48 -8.17
CA ASN A 26 9.16 8.65 -8.36
C ASN A 26 8.38 7.53 -7.66
N ILE A 27 8.78 6.26 -7.82
CA ILE A 27 8.15 5.13 -7.17
C ILE A 27 8.29 5.22 -5.64
N ARG A 28 9.47 5.57 -5.13
CA ARG A 28 9.67 5.80 -3.70
C ARG A 28 8.73 6.88 -3.15
N ALA A 29 8.61 7.99 -3.88
CA ALA A 29 7.72 9.08 -3.49
C ALA A 29 6.24 8.64 -3.49
N SER A 30 5.81 7.89 -4.52
CA SER A 30 4.46 7.34 -4.60
C SER A 30 4.16 6.35 -3.48
N ALA A 31 5.10 5.47 -3.14
CA ALA A 31 4.97 4.53 -2.03
C ALA A 31 4.83 5.25 -0.70
N LYS A 32 5.67 6.27 -0.47
CA LYS A 32 5.60 7.12 0.73
C LYS A 32 4.27 7.87 0.81
N GLU A 33 3.80 8.43 -0.30
CA GLU A 33 2.50 9.11 -0.37
C GLU A 33 1.35 8.14 -0.04
N ALA A 34 1.37 6.94 -0.62
CA ALA A 34 0.38 5.89 -0.35
C ALA A 34 0.32 5.54 1.14
N VAL A 35 1.47 5.45 1.83
CA VAL A 35 1.51 5.19 3.27
C VAL A 35 1.03 6.40 4.09
N GLU A 36 1.66 7.57 3.92
CA GLU A 36 1.48 8.71 4.81
C GLU A 36 0.18 9.47 4.58
N GLN A 37 -0.20 9.69 3.31
CA GLN A 37 -1.37 10.49 2.96
C GLN A 37 -2.66 9.68 3.00
N TRP A 38 -2.58 8.37 2.78
CA TRP A 38 -3.73 7.49 2.62
C TRP A 38 -3.76 6.40 3.69
N LEU A 39 -2.90 5.39 3.63
CA LEU A 39 -3.02 4.18 4.44
C LEU A 39 -3.01 4.47 5.95
N LEU A 40 -2.13 5.33 6.44
CA LEU A 40 -2.01 5.68 7.87
C LEU A 40 -2.81 6.92 8.28
N ASN A 41 -3.53 7.54 7.35
CA ASN A 41 -4.26 8.78 7.61
C ASN A 41 -5.59 8.54 8.33
N LYS A 42 -5.57 8.55 9.66
CA LYS A 42 -6.76 8.36 10.52
C LYS A 42 -7.81 9.47 10.40
N GLY A 43 -7.51 10.57 9.71
CA GLY A 43 -8.47 11.63 9.42
C GLY A 43 -9.36 11.34 8.21
N LYS A 44 -9.20 10.18 7.55
CA LYS A 44 -10.02 9.74 6.41
C LYS A 44 -10.74 8.44 6.73
N ASP A 45 -11.86 8.22 6.06
CA ASP A 45 -12.62 6.97 6.16
C ASP A 45 -11.80 5.78 5.67
N MET A 46 -12.02 4.62 6.28
CA MET A 46 -11.25 3.41 5.99
C MET A 46 -11.35 3.00 4.51
N ASP A 47 -12.55 3.03 3.94
CA ASP A 47 -12.76 2.74 2.51
C ASP A 47 -11.93 3.65 1.60
N VAL A 48 -11.88 4.95 1.91
CA VAL A 48 -11.10 5.93 1.16
C VAL A 48 -9.60 5.64 1.30
N ARG A 49 -9.14 5.35 2.52
CA ARG A 49 -7.73 5.01 2.78
C ARG A 49 -7.30 3.79 2.00
N LEU A 50 -8.06 2.70 2.08
CA LEU A 50 -7.73 1.43 1.41
C LEU A 50 -7.83 1.55 -0.11
N GLY A 51 -8.90 2.17 -0.63
CA GLY A 51 -9.10 2.36 -2.07
C GLY A 51 -8.02 3.25 -2.70
N MET A 52 -7.67 4.36 -2.07
CA MET A 52 -6.62 5.24 -2.57
C MET A 52 -5.23 4.61 -2.49
N THR A 53 -4.96 3.83 -1.44
CA THR A 53 -3.70 3.08 -1.32
C THR A 53 -3.59 2.03 -2.43
N ALA A 54 -4.66 1.29 -2.71
CA ALA A 54 -4.70 0.31 -3.81
C ALA A 54 -4.50 0.97 -5.18
N SER A 55 -5.14 2.11 -5.44
CA SER A 55 -4.94 2.86 -6.67
C SER A 55 -3.47 3.30 -6.85
N LYS A 56 -2.84 3.82 -5.79
CA LYS A 56 -1.42 4.22 -5.84
C LYS A 56 -0.48 3.04 -6.02
N LEU A 57 -0.82 1.89 -5.43
CA LEU A 57 -0.06 0.65 -5.63
C LEU A 57 -0.15 0.17 -7.08
N ASP A 58 -1.32 0.26 -7.70
CA ASP A 58 -1.50 -0.09 -9.12
C ASP A 58 -0.66 0.83 -10.03
N ASP A 59 -0.64 2.14 -9.75
CA ASP A 59 0.25 3.07 -10.46
C ASP A 59 1.74 2.68 -10.33
N ILE A 60 2.17 2.26 -9.13
CA ILE A 60 3.54 1.79 -8.87
C ILE A 60 3.82 0.49 -9.62
N PHE A 61 2.89 -0.47 -9.57
CA PHE A 61 3.05 -1.78 -10.18
C PHE A 61 3.13 -1.70 -11.71
N ASN A 62 2.41 -0.76 -12.32
CA ASN A 62 2.41 -0.53 -13.75
C ASN A 62 3.56 0.40 -14.23
N ASP A 63 4.38 0.95 -13.33
CA ASP A 63 5.55 1.73 -13.72
C ASP A 63 6.61 0.84 -14.37
N ALA A 64 6.95 1.12 -15.64
CA ALA A 64 7.93 0.36 -16.41
C ALA A 64 9.34 0.35 -15.77
N ASN A 65 9.63 1.28 -14.85
CA ASN A 65 10.91 1.38 -14.16
C ASN A 65 10.92 0.66 -12.80
N LEU A 66 9.82 0.02 -12.39
CA LEU A 66 9.79 -0.79 -11.18
C LEU A 66 10.76 -1.99 -11.32
N PRO A 67 11.72 -2.19 -10.39
CA PRO A 67 12.58 -3.34 -10.45
C PRO A 67 11.78 -4.64 -10.28
N ILE A 68 12.00 -5.61 -11.17
CA ILE A 68 11.19 -6.83 -11.29
C ILE A 68 11.04 -7.63 -9.98
N HIS A 69 12.05 -7.60 -9.11
CA HIS A 69 12.04 -8.32 -7.85
C HIS A 69 11.06 -7.72 -6.82
N TYR A 70 10.56 -6.50 -7.03
CA TYR A 70 9.48 -5.91 -6.23
C TYR A 70 8.08 -6.25 -6.75
N GLY A 71 7.95 -6.83 -7.95
CA GLY A 71 6.63 -7.26 -8.47
C GLY A 71 5.85 -8.17 -7.50
N PRO A 72 6.47 -9.25 -6.96
CA PRO A 72 5.82 -10.09 -5.96
C PRO A 72 5.42 -9.34 -4.67
N LEU A 73 6.21 -8.34 -4.26
CA LEU A 73 5.91 -7.49 -3.10
C LEU A 73 4.61 -6.70 -3.33
N CYS A 74 4.47 -6.08 -4.51
CA CYS A 74 3.25 -5.35 -4.86
C CYS A 74 2.03 -6.26 -4.87
N LEU A 75 2.12 -7.47 -5.43
CA LEU A 75 1.03 -8.44 -5.44
C LEU A 75 0.63 -8.90 -4.02
N GLN A 76 1.61 -9.09 -3.14
CA GLN A 76 1.36 -9.39 -1.72
C GLN A 76 0.58 -8.27 -1.05
N ILE A 77 0.98 -7.02 -1.26
CA ILE A 77 0.30 -5.84 -0.71
C ILE A 77 -1.13 -5.73 -1.26
N GLN A 78 -1.30 -5.91 -2.58
CA GLN A 78 -2.61 -5.85 -3.24
C GLN A 78 -3.57 -6.88 -2.62
N THR A 79 -3.13 -8.12 -2.47
CA THR A 79 -3.91 -9.20 -1.86
C THR A 79 -4.30 -8.87 -0.41
N ALA A 80 -3.38 -8.30 0.36
CA ALA A 80 -3.64 -7.91 1.75
C ALA A 80 -4.66 -6.78 1.85
N LEU A 81 -4.57 -5.77 0.96
CA LEU A 81 -5.53 -4.67 0.86
C LEU A 81 -6.93 -5.18 0.47
N GLU A 82 -7.02 -6.03 -0.55
CA GLU A 82 -8.29 -6.62 -1.00
C GLU A 82 -8.98 -7.43 0.09
N THR A 83 -8.20 -8.24 0.81
CA THR A 83 -8.73 -9.02 1.94
C THR A 83 -9.27 -8.10 3.03
N LEU A 84 -8.53 -7.04 3.37
CA LEU A 84 -8.95 -6.08 4.39
C LEU A 84 -10.19 -5.29 3.98
N MET A 85 -10.29 -4.89 2.71
CA MET A 85 -11.48 -4.24 2.14
C MET A 85 -12.70 -5.16 2.17
N ALA A 86 -12.53 -6.44 1.82
CA ALA A 86 -13.62 -7.41 1.82
C ALA A 86 -14.15 -7.67 3.23
N GLU A 87 -13.28 -7.73 4.24
CA GLU A 87 -13.66 -7.85 5.63
C GLU A 87 -14.35 -6.60 6.17
N HIS A 88 -13.83 -5.41 5.82
CA HIS A 88 -14.44 -4.15 6.24
C HIS A 88 -15.87 -4.00 5.73
N LYS A 89 -16.14 -4.39 4.46
CA LYS A 89 -17.48 -4.36 3.86
C LYS A 89 -18.46 -5.38 4.46
N ARG A 90 -17.98 -6.40 5.18
CA ARG A 90 -18.82 -7.46 5.77
C ARG A 90 -19.26 -7.15 7.20
N ASN A 91 -18.64 -6.15 7.84
CA ASN A 91 -18.95 -5.70 9.21
C ASN A 91 -19.78 -4.42 9.18
#